data_AF-A0A0K1S0Y6-F1
#
_entry.id   AF-A0A0K1S0Y6-F1
#
_cell.length_a   1.000
_cell.length_b   1.000
_cell.length_c   1.000
_cell.angle_alpha   90.00
_cell.angle_beta   90.00
_cell.angle_gamma   90.00
#
_symmetry.space_group_name_H-M   'P 1'
#
loop_
_entity.id
_entity.type
_entity.pdbx_description
1 polymer ?
#
loop_
_entity_poly.entity_id
_entity_poly.type
_entity_poly.pdbx_seq_one_letter_code
_entity_poly.pdbx_strand_id
1 'polypeptide(L)'
;MGARRPSNYFWAVIVSIGGLGFLLAGLSSYLKVNLLLVSDASALQFIPQGVALLFYGTAGTLLAIYLWLSLLWNVGGGYNEFNKETGKVKIFRWGYPGKNRRIDLDWPLEDVQAVRAEVREGLNPKRELFLRIKQRRDIPLTRVGDPMSLSELENQGAELARFLEIPLEGL
;
A
#
# COMPACT_ATOMS: atom_id res chain seq x y z
N MET A 1 -2.07 8.45 -0.33
CA MET A 1 -2.45 7.14 0.27
C MET A 1 -2.37 6.09 -0.83
N GLY A 2 -2.28 4.81 -0.48
CA GLY A 2 -2.36 3.72 -1.47
C GLY A 2 -1.04 3.25 -2.06
N ALA A 3 -1.16 2.54 -3.19
CA ALA A 3 -0.12 1.75 -3.81
C ALA A 3 0.97 2.58 -4.50
N ARG A 4 0.66 3.78 -5.03
CA ARG A 4 1.61 4.61 -5.79
C ARG A 4 2.59 5.36 -4.88
N ARG A 5 3.43 4.61 -4.17
CA ARG A 5 4.52 5.14 -3.33
C ARG A 5 5.86 4.93 -4.02
N PRO A 6 6.83 5.85 -3.85
CA PRO A 6 8.19 5.63 -4.35
C PRO A 6 8.77 4.29 -3.90
N SER A 7 8.56 3.89 -2.64
CA SER A 7 8.99 2.59 -2.11
C SER A 7 8.34 1.40 -2.84
N ASN A 8 7.07 1.49 -3.20
CA ASN A 8 6.39 0.43 -3.93
C ASN A 8 6.87 0.34 -5.39
N TYR A 9 7.18 1.46 -6.04
CA TYR A 9 7.81 1.45 -7.36
C TYR A 9 9.20 0.83 -7.31
N PHE A 10 10.01 1.21 -6.30
CA PHE A 10 11.34 0.64 -6.09
C PHE A 10 11.30 -0.88 -5.95
N TRP A 11 10.42 -1.39 -5.08
CA TRP A 11 10.26 -2.84 -4.91
C TRP A 11 9.71 -3.53 -6.17
N ALA A 12 8.75 -2.92 -6.88
CA ALA A 12 8.25 -3.47 -8.13
C ALA A 12 9.37 -3.63 -9.17
N VAL A 13 10.28 -2.66 -9.28
CA VAL A 13 11.44 -2.73 -10.18
C VAL A 13 12.41 -3.83 -9.75
N ILE A 14 12.82 -3.87 -8.49
CA ILE A 14 13.78 -4.88 -7.99
C ILE A 14 13.24 -6.30 -8.20
N VAL A 15 11.98 -6.54 -7.83
CA VAL A 15 11.34 -7.85 -7.97
C VAL A 15 11.18 -8.22 -9.45
N SER A 16 10.90 -7.25 -10.33
CA SER A 16 10.84 -7.49 -11.78
C SER A 16 12.18 -7.96 -12.34
N ILE A 17 13.26 -7.26 -11.98
CA ILE A 17 14.62 -7.62 -12.43
C ILE A 17 15.00 -9.01 -11.93
N GLY A 18 14.81 -9.28 -10.64
CA GLY A 18 15.14 -10.59 -10.05
C GLY A 18 14.29 -11.72 -10.61
N GLY A 19 12.96 -11.53 -10.68
CA GLY A 19 12.02 -12.53 -11.19
C GLY A 19 12.28 -12.88 -12.66
N LEU A 20 12.38 -11.86 -13.53
CA LEU A 20 12.69 -12.09 -14.95
C LEU A 20 14.10 -12.67 -15.13
N GLY A 21 15.10 -12.21 -14.38
CA GLY A 21 16.45 -12.74 -14.44
C GLY A 21 16.51 -14.23 -14.13
N PHE A 22 15.87 -14.68 -13.04
CA PHE A 22 15.81 -16.10 -12.68
C PHE A 22 14.97 -16.92 -13.64
N LEU A 23 13.86 -16.37 -14.14
CA LEU A 23 13.02 -17.04 -15.12
C LEU A 23 13.79 -17.30 -16.43
N LEU A 24 14.47 -16.27 -16.95
CA LEU A 24 15.29 -16.38 -18.16
C LEU A 24 16.49 -17.30 -17.95
N ALA A 25 17.13 -17.29 -16.77
CA ALA A 25 18.22 -18.22 -16.44
C ALA A 25 17.75 -19.68 -16.44
N GLY A 26 16.61 -19.97 -15.80
CA GLY A 26 16.01 -21.30 -15.78
C GLY A 26 15.63 -21.80 -17.18
N LEU A 27 15.01 -20.93 -18.00
CA LEU A 27 14.69 -21.23 -19.39
C LEU A 27 15.94 -21.45 -20.25
N SER A 28 16.98 -20.63 -20.05
CA SER A 28 18.26 -20.78 -20.77
C SER A 28 18.91 -22.14 -20.49
N SER A 29 18.87 -22.58 -19.24
CA SER A 29 19.40 -23.88 -18.81
C SER A 29 18.64 -25.07 -19.44
N TYR A 30 17.32 -24.94 -19.63
CA TYR A 30 16.48 -25.94 -20.28
C TYR A 30 16.68 -25.98 -21.81
N LEU A 31 16.64 -24.82 -22.46
CA LEU A 31 16.69 -24.68 -23.91
C LEU A 31 18.11 -24.76 -24.48
N LYS A 32 19.14 -24.66 -23.63
CA LYS A 32 20.55 -24.56 -24.04
C LYS A 32 20.84 -23.37 -24.96
N VAL A 33 20.07 -22.30 -24.81
CA VAL A 33 20.24 -21.01 -25.49
C VAL A 33 20.40 -19.95 -24.42
N ASN A 34 21.37 -19.05 -24.56
CA ASN A 34 21.53 -17.96 -23.61
C ASN A 34 20.50 -16.85 -23.87
N LEU A 35 19.54 -16.70 -22.95
CA LEU A 35 18.51 -15.64 -22.99
C LEU A 35 18.88 -14.43 -22.13
N LEU A 36 19.99 -14.49 -21.40
CA LEU A 36 20.45 -13.41 -20.53
C LEU A 36 21.38 -12.48 -21.30
N LEU A 37 21.29 -11.18 -21.00
CA LEU A 37 22.10 -10.14 -21.66
C LEU A 37 23.52 -10.04 -21.09
N VAL A 38 23.69 -10.37 -19.80
CA VAL A 38 24.93 -10.06 -19.03
C VAL A 38 25.68 -11.33 -18.59
N SER A 39 25.04 -12.49 -18.63
CA SER A 39 25.63 -13.75 -18.19
C SER A 39 25.27 -14.88 -19.14
N ASP A 40 25.93 -16.03 -19.03
CA ASP A 40 25.60 -17.25 -19.77
C ASP A 40 25.09 -18.33 -18.82
N ALA A 41 23.80 -18.65 -18.92
CA ALA A 41 23.15 -19.71 -18.15
C ALA A 41 22.88 -20.98 -18.98
N SER A 42 23.29 -21.02 -20.24
CA SER A 42 23.04 -22.17 -21.14
C SER A 42 23.79 -23.43 -20.68
N ALA A 43 25.00 -23.26 -20.13
CA ALA A 43 25.83 -24.33 -19.59
C ALA A 43 25.35 -24.88 -18.25
N LEU A 44 24.39 -24.22 -17.58
CA LEU A 44 23.88 -24.64 -16.28
C LEU A 44 23.13 -25.98 -16.40
N GLN A 45 23.31 -26.88 -15.44
CA GLN A 45 22.55 -28.12 -15.35
C GLN A 45 21.08 -27.82 -14.98
N PHE A 46 20.15 -28.30 -15.79
CA PHE A 46 18.74 -27.98 -15.60
C PHE A 46 18.19 -28.54 -14.29
N ILE A 47 18.55 -29.78 -13.95
CA ILE A 47 18.17 -30.40 -12.67
C ILE A 47 19.43 -30.53 -11.81
N PRO A 48 19.45 -30.02 -10.57
CA PRO A 48 18.36 -29.34 -9.86
C PRO A 48 18.33 -27.81 -10.04
N GLN A 49 19.44 -27.19 -10.47
CA GLN A 49 19.60 -25.73 -10.34
C GLN A 49 18.70 -24.93 -11.29
N GLY A 50 18.61 -25.32 -12.55
CA GLY A 50 17.72 -24.66 -13.52
C GLY A 50 16.24 -24.71 -13.14
N VAL A 51 15.77 -25.84 -12.59
CA VAL A 51 14.39 -25.98 -12.06
C VAL A 51 14.16 -25.03 -10.88
N ALA A 52 15.10 -24.93 -9.95
CA ALA A 52 14.98 -24.00 -8.83
C ALA A 52 14.90 -22.54 -9.31
N LEU A 53 15.77 -22.14 -10.26
CA LEU A 53 15.73 -20.81 -10.87
C LEU A 53 14.41 -20.54 -11.60
N LEU A 54 13.90 -21.53 -12.35
CA LEU A 54 12.62 -21.40 -13.04
C LEU A 54 11.46 -21.23 -12.05
N PHE A 55 11.46 -21.97 -10.95
CA PHE A 55 10.45 -21.86 -9.89
C PHE A 55 10.47 -20.48 -9.22
N TYR A 56 11.63 -20.05 -8.71
CA TYR A 56 11.77 -18.74 -8.07
C TYR A 56 11.55 -17.59 -9.06
N GLY A 57 11.99 -17.75 -10.31
CA GLY A 57 11.72 -16.80 -11.39
C GLY A 57 10.23 -16.65 -11.65
N THR A 58 9.50 -17.75 -11.77
CA THR A 58 8.04 -17.73 -11.97
C THR A 58 7.34 -17.05 -10.79
N ALA A 59 7.67 -17.43 -9.55
CA ALA A 59 7.10 -16.80 -8.36
C ALA A 59 7.42 -15.29 -8.30
N GLY A 60 8.67 -14.90 -8.58
CA GLY A 60 9.10 -13.52 -8.61
C GLY A 60 8.42 -12.70 -9.71
N THR A 61 8.27 -13.26 -10.91
CA THR A 61 7.55 -12.61 -12.03
C THR A 61 6.07 -12.44 -11.71
N LEU A 62 5.40 -13.44 -11.13
CA LEU A 62 4.01 -13.31 -10.69
C LEU A 62 3.85 -12.23 -9.61
N LEU A 63 4.77 -12.18 -8.64
CA LEU A 63 4.80 -11.11 -7.64
C LEU A 63 5.02 -9.73 -8.26
N ALA A 64 5.95 -9.61 -9.22
CA ALA A 64 6.20 -8.37 -9.94
C ALA A 64 4.94 -7.90 -10.69
N ILE A 65 4.26 -8.80 -11.42
CA ILE A 65 2.99 -8.51 -12.11
C ILE A 65 1.96 -8.00 -11.10
N TYR A 66 1.81 -8.68 -9.96
CA TYR A 66 0.89 -8.25 -8.91
C TYR A 66 1.21 -6.84 -8.37
N LEU A 67 2.49 -6.53 -8.13
CA LEU A 67 2.92 -5.20 -7.67
C LEU A 67 2.61 -4.12 -8.70
N TRP A 68 2.93 -4.36 -9.97
CA TRP A 68 2.63 -3.44 -11.07
C TRP A 68 1.13 -3.22 -11.26
N LEU A 69 0.32 -4.28 -11.18
CA LEU A 69 -1.14 -4.17 -11.26
C LEU A 69 -1.71 -3.38 -10.08
N SER A 70 -1.20 -3.61 -8.87
CA SER A 70 -1.59 -2.84 -7.67
C SER A 70 -1.26 -1.34 -7.81
N LEU A 71 -0.09 -1.02 -8.39
CA LEU A 71 0.33 0.35 -8.72
C LEU A 71 -0.56 0.98 -9.81
N LEU A 72 -0.81 0.23 -10.89
CA LEU A 72 -1.65 0.64 -12.02
C LEU A 72 -3.05 1.02 -11.53
N TRP A 73 -3.66 0.16 -10.72
CA TRP A 73 -4.99 0.37 -10.17
C TRP A 73 -5.04 1.34 -8.98
N ASN A 74 -3.89 1.77 -8.48
CA ASN A 74 -3.76 2.67 -7.33
C ASN A 74 -4.51 2.16 -6.10
N VAL A 75 -4.38 0.87 -5.80
CA VAL A 75 -5.11 0.22 -4.69
C VAL A 75 -4.78 0.91 -3.36
N GLY A 76 -5.79 1.17 -2.54
CA GLY A 76 -5.72 1.95 -1.29
C GLY A 76 -5.56 3.47 -1.50
N GLY A 77 -5.48 3.95 -2.74
CA GLY A 77 -5.36 5.37 -3.06
C GLY A 77 -6.69 6.10 -2.93
N GLY A 78 -6.67 7.40 -2.63
CA GLY A 78 -7.88 8.18 -2.44
C GLY A 78 -7.67 9.37 -1.52
N TYR A 79 -8.78 9.96 -1.05
CA TYR A 79 -8.79 11.21 -0.30
C TYR A 79 -9.83 11.16 0.83
N ASN A 80 -9.69 12.09 1.79
CA ASN A 80 -10.67 12.36 2.83
C ASN A 80 -11.21 13.76 2.56
N GLU A 81 -12.53 13.91 2.52
CA GLU A 81 -13.20 15.18 2.31
C GLU A 81 -14.08 15.46 3.52
N PHE A 82 -13.92 16.66 4.08
CA PHE A 82 -14.70 17.16 5.21
C PHE A 82 -15.31 18.48 4.77
N ASN A 83 -16.62 18.50 4.56
CA ASN A 83 -17.30 19.64 3.95
C ASN A 83 -18.37 20.18 4.91
N LYS A 84 -18.11 21.37 5.48
CA LYS A 84 -19.04 22.06 6.39
C LYS A 84 -20.27 22.62 5.69
N GLU A 85 -20.16 23.03 4.43
CA GLU A 85 -21.28 23.61 3.67
C GLU A 85 -22.35 22.54 3.37
N THR A 86 -21.90 21.35 2.98
CA THR A 86 -22.80 20.21 2.73
C THR A 86 -23.12 19.40 3.98
N GLY A 87 -22.40 19.63 5.09
CA GLY A 87 -22.54 18.89 6.34
C GLY A 87 -22.16 17.42 6.23
N LYS A 88 -21.19 17.06 5.38
CA LYS A 88 -20.81 15.66 5.13
C LYS A 88 -19.32 15.40 5.26
N VAL A 89 -19.00 14.20 5.72
CA VAL A 89 -17.66 13.60 5.62
C VAL A 89 -17.69 12.50 4.59
N LYS A 90 -16.72 12.50 3.67
CA LYS A 90 -16.54 11.46 2.66
C LYS A 90 -15.13 10.89 2.73
N ILE A 91 -15.02 9.57 2.78
CA ILE A 91 -13.77 8.83 2.68
C ILE A 91 -13.82 7.99 1.43
N PHE A 92 -13.02 8.38 0.44
CA PHE A 92 -12.93 7.67 -0.84
C PHE A 92 -11.63 6.87 -0.92
N ARG A 93 -11.71 5.60 -1.32
CA ARG A 93 -10.55 4.75 -1.62
C ARG A 93 -10.79 3.89 -2.87
N TRP A 94 -9.72 3.68 -3.62
CA TRP A 94 -9.65 2.70 -4.70
C TRP A 94 -9.32 1.32 -4.13
N GLY A 95 -10.19 0.35 -4.33
CA GLY A 95 -9.93 -1.07 -4.07
C GLY A 95 -9.36 -1.80 -5.30
N TYR A 96 -9.32 -3.13 -5.21
CA TYR A 96 -8.99 -3.98 -6.34
C TYR A 96 -10.05 -3.89 -7.45
N PRO A 97 -9.71 -4.23 -8.71
CA PRO A 97 -10.69 -4.31 -9.78
C PRO A 97 -11.85 -5.25 -9.45
N GLY A 98 -13.05 -4.87 -9.88
CA GLY A 98 -14.27 -5.62 -9.63
C GLY A 98 -15.44 -4.69 -9.36
N LYS A 99 -16.58 -5.29 -8.98
CA LYS A 99 -17.84 -4.56 -8.71
C LYS A 99 -17.70 -3.52 -7.60
N ASN A 100 -16.89 -3.80 -6.58
CA ASN A 100 -16.69 -2.93 -5.41
C ASN A 100 -15.34 -2.20 -5.44
N ARG A 101 -14.87 -1.84 -6.64
CA ARG A 101 -13.58 -1.15 -6.80
C ARG A 101 -13.58 0.22 -6.10
N ARG A 102 -14.71 0.92 -6.06
CA ARG A 102 -14.81 2.23 -5.41
C ARG A 102 -15.35 2.02 -4.00
N ILE A 103 -14.54 2.30 -3.00
CA ILE A 103 -14.95 2.36 -1.61
C ILE A 103 -15.28 3.84 -1.37
N ASP A 104 -16.57 4.16 -1.41
CA ASP A 104 -17.08 5.51 -1.15
C ASP A 104 -17.93 5.42 0.12
N LEU A 105 -17.45 6.02 1.19
CA LEU A 105 -18.11 6.01 2.48
C LEU A 105 -18.44 7.46 2.86
N ASP A 106 -19.71 7.75 3.07
CA ASP A 106 -20.20 9.06 3.46
C ASP A 106 -21.00 9.03 4.76
N TRP A 107 -20.83 10.07 5.57
CA TRP A 107 -21.57 10.27 6.81
C TRP A 107 -21.93 11.74 7.01
N PRO A 108 -23.01 12.04 7.76
CA PRO A 108 -23.26 13.36 8.29
C PRO A 108 -22.12 13.82 9.19
N LEU A 109 -21.77 15.10 9.12
CA LEU A 109 -20.71 15.69 9.95
C LEU A 109 -21.08 15.68 11.44
N GLU A 110 -22.38 15.75 11.75
CA GLU A 110 -22.94 15.62 13.11
C GLU A 110 -22.68 14.25 13.78
N ASP A 111 -22.46 13.20 12.99
CA ASP A 111 -22.14 11.87 13.52
C ASP A 111 -20.65 11.73 13.88
N VAL A 112 -19.82 12.70 13.51
CA VAL A 112 -18.40 12.72 13.87
C VAL A 112 -18.24 13.22 15.30
N GLN A 113 -17.68 12.37 16.16
CA GLN A 113 -17.59 12.65 17.60
C GLN A 113 -16.22 13.19 18.01
N ALA A 114 -15.15 12.67 17.44
CA ALA A 114 -13.78 13.06 17.76
C ALA A 114 -12.82 12.71 16.64
N VAL A 115 -11.70 13.43 16.59
CA VAL A 115 -10.48 12.94 15.94
C VAL A 115 -9.69 12.19 16.99
N ARG A 116 -9.31 10.94 16.74
CA ARG A 116 -8.53 10.13 17.69
C ARG A 116 -7.10 9.96 17.20
N ALA A 117 -6.10 10.36 17.98
CA ALA A 117 -4.71 10.02 17.72
C ALA A 117 -4.34 8.74 18.49
N GLU A 118 -3.67 7.81 17.82
CA GLU A 118 -3.09 6.62 18.43
C GLU A 118 -1.57 6.69 18.31
N VAL A 119 -0.89 6.72 19.45
CA VAL A 119 0.57 6.65 19.55
C VAL A 119 0.95 5.36 20.26
N ARG A 120 1.70 4.52 19.56
CA ARG A 120 2.32 3.32 20.12
C ARG A 120 3.80 3.37 19.83
N GLU A 121 4.60 3.24 20.89
CA GLU A 121 6.05 3.15 20.77
C GLU A 121 6.54 1.69 20.91
N GLY A 122 7.82 1.45 20.62
CA GLY A 122 8.48 0.15 20.71
C GLY A 122 8.89 -0.43 19.35
N LEU A 123 8.95 -1.76 19.24
CA LEU A 123 9.47 -2.45 18.05
C LEU A 123 8.61 -2.27 16.79
N ASN A 124 7.33 -1.93 16.94
CA ASN A 124 6.42 -1.61 15.84
C ASN A 124 5.67 -0.32 16.16
N PRO A 125 6.33 0.84 15.97
CA PRO A 125 5.73 2.11 16.31
C PRO A 125 4.53 2.39 15.41
N LYS A 126 3.44 2.89 16.01
CA LYS A 126 2.25 3.36 15.28
C LYS A 126 1.95 4.79 15.67
N ARG A 127 1.71 5.63 14.68
CA ARG A 127 1.28 7.02 14.84
C ARG A 127 0.22 7.27 13.78
N GLU A 128 -1.04 7.09 14.18
CA GLU A 128 -2.18 7.07 13.27
C GLU A 128 -3.30 7.98 13.79
N LEU A 129 -3.97 8.69 12.88
CA LEU A 129 -5.20 9.41 13.18
C LEU A 129 -6.39 8.58 12.73
N PHE A 130 -7.44 8.61 13.53
CA PHE A 130 -8.72 7.99 13.27
C PHE A 130 -9.83 9.02 13.39
N LEU A 131 -10.91 8.77 12.66
CA LEU A 131 -12.17 9.48 12.82
C LEU A 131 -13.12 8.60 13.64
N ARG A 132 -13.56 9.10 14.79
CA ARG A 132 -14.59 8.44 15.58
C ARG A 132 -15.95 8.89 15.10
N ILE A 133 -16.73 7.93 14.62
CA ILE A 133 -18.10 8.14 14.15
C ILE A 133 -19.07 7.42 15.09
N LYS A 134 -20.19 8.06 15.40
CA LYS A 134 -21.25 7.54 16.26
C LYS A 134 -21.65 6.13 15.84
N GLN A 135 -21.64 5.20 16.81
CA GLN A 135 -22.02 3.79 16.64
C GLN A 135 -21.24 3.03 15.54
N ARG A 136 -20.05 3.49 15.17
CA ARG A 136 -19.18 2.80 14.20
C ARG A 136 -17.78 2.58 14.76
N ARG A 137 -17.02 1.74 14.07
CA ARG A 137 -15.59 1.57 14.35
C ARG A 137 -14.84 2.81 13.91
N ASP A 138 -13.80 3.15 14.67
CA ASP A 138 -12.87 4.23 14.35
C ASP A 138 -12.26 4.02 12.95
N ILE A 139 -12.33 5.04 12.10
CA ILE A 139 -11.92 4.95 10.70
C ILE A 139 -10.54 5.56 10.55
N PRO A 140 -9.51 4.81 10.09
CA PRO A 140 -8.18 5.36 9.92
C PRO A 140 -8.18 6.45 8.85
N LEU A 141 -7.74 7.63 9.26
CA LEU A 141 -7.55 8.79 8.38
C LEU A 141 -6.16 8.83 7.79
N THR A 142 -5.15 8.34 8.52
CA THR A 142 -3.75 8.32 8.09
C THR A 142 -3.40 7.07 7.30
N ARG A 143 -2.24 7.11 6.65
CA ARG A 143 -1.75 6.03 5.77
C ARG A 143 -1.10 4.94 6.62
N VAL A 144 -1.36 3.68 6.27
CA VAL A 144 -0.56 2.54 6.76
C VAL A 144 0.86 2.66 6.20
N GLY A 145 1.91 2.69 7.01
CA GLY A 145 3.30 2.85 6.55
C GLY A 145 4.22 3.39 7.63
N ASP A 146 5.27 4.11 7.23
CA ASP A 146 6.17 4.75 8.19
C ASP A 146 5.39 5.72 9.08
N PRO A 147 5.52 5.60 10.41
CA PRO A 147 4.84 6.49 11.33
C PRO A 147 5.34 7.91 11.10
N MET A 148 4.40 8.83 10.90
CA MET A 148 4.71 10.26 10.86
C MET A 148 5.37 10.72 12.16
N SER A 149 6.02 11.86 12.15
CA SER A 149 6.54 12.43 13.39
C SER A 149 5.39 12.70 14.36
N LEU A 150 5.68 12.66 15.68
CA LEU A 150 4.67 12.97 16.70
C LEU A 150 4.10 14.38 16.49
N SER A 151 4.97 15.34 16.17
CA SER A 151 4.56 16.73 15.89
C SER A 151 3.63 16.83 14.66
N GLU A 152 3.90 16.09 13.58
CA GLU A 152 2.98 16.05 12.43
C GLU A 152 1.62 15.45 12.79
N LEU A 153 1.60 14.38 13.60
CA LEU A 153 0.38 13.75 14.07
C LEU A 153 -0.47 14.72 14.90
N GLU A 154 0.15 15.39 15.87
CA GLU A 154 -0.49 16.38 16.73
C GLU A 154 -1.01 17.57 15.92
N ASN A 155 -0.19 18.11 15.02
CA ASN A 155 -0.58 19.25 14.19
C ASN A 155 -1.75 18.91 13.27
N GLN A 156 -1.69 17.78 12.55
CA GLN A 156 -2.79 17.36 11.66
C GLN A 156 -4.06 17.00 12.44
N GLY A 157 -3.91 16.33 13.59
CA GLY A 157 -5.02 15.98 14.46
C GLY A 157 -5.72 17.21 15.03
N ALA A 158 -4.95 18.17 15.56
CA ALA A 158 -5.46 19.41 16.12
C ALA A 158 -6.08 20.32 15.06
N GLU A 159 -5.45 20.42 13.88
CA GLU A 159 -6.01 21.19 12.76
C GLU A 159 -7.36 20.64 12.31
N LEU A 160 -7.48 19.31 12.17
CA LEU A 160 -8.72 18.67 11.79
C LEU A 160 -9.79 18.79 12.87
N ALA A 161 -9.44 18.57 14.14
CA ALA A 161 -10.34 18.71 15.27
C ALA A 161 -10.89 20.15 15.39
N ARG A 162 -10.00 21.15 15.25
CA ARG A 162 -10.38 22.57 15.21
C ARG A 162 -11.24 22.89 14.00
N PHE A 163 -10.90 22.35 12.82
CA PHE A 163 -11.74 22.52 11.64
C PHE A 163 -13.12 21.95 11.90
N LEU A 164 -13.26 20.75 12.47
CA LEU A 164 -14.55 20.11 12.70
C LEU A 164 -15.30 20.58 13.95
N GLU A 165 -14.66 21.37 14.81
CA GLU A 165 -15.21 21.82 16.11
C GLU A 165 -15.56 20.65 17.05
N ILE A 166 -14.72 19.60 17.02
CA ILE A 166 -14.84 18.39 17.83
C ILE A 166 -13.56 18.17 18.66
N PRO A 167 -13.60 17.37 19.73
CA PRO A 167 -12.40 17.05 20.50
C PRO A 167 -11.37 16.23 19.72
N LEU A 168 -10.10 16.45 20.04
CA LEU A 168 -8.99 15.54 19.76
C LEU A 168 -8.84 14.59 20.96
N GLU A 169 -9.00 13.30 20.73
CA GLU A 169 -8.89 12.24 21.74
C GLU A 169 -7.62 11.41 21.52
N GLY A 170 -7.10 10.80 22.58
CA GLY A 170 -5.95 9.91 22.50
C GLY A 170 -4.64 10.67 22.41
N LEU A 171 -3.85 10.56 23.48
CA LEU A 171 -2.42 10.80 23.57
C LEU A 171 -1.87 9.75 24.54
#